data_AF-A0A5D0QK52-F1
#
_entry.id   AF-A0A5D0QK52-F1
#
_cell.length_a   1.000
_cell.length_b   1.000
_cell.length_c   1.000
_cell.angle_alpha   90.00
_cell.angle_beta   90.00
_cell.angle_gamma   90.00
#
_symmetry.space_group_name_H-M   'P 1'
#
loop_
_entity.id
_entity.type
_entity.pdbx_description
1 polymer ?
#
loop_
_entity_poly.entity_id
_entity_poly.type
_entity_poly.pdbx_seq_one_letter_code
_entity_poly.pdbx_strand_id
1 'polypeptide(L)'
;MKKIFITLTLLASIITTAQDGYNLPDSNYESIFKNVTQLDSLTARQFANSIVGNSKTNYTFLSAKNRDDSATYYFIQSGLSDSEIQEQKEMGCVQCMTVNFTVYGNRYVFLNVTGSLKDLLPTWNREFLPAATPELIKESFKYREVKNRSTGVDVRLTDEGGVWQIYNWSI
;
A
#
# COMPACT_ATOMS: atom_id res chain seq x y z
N MET A 1 -15.44 -35.01 -51.53
CA MET A 1 -15.79 -33.63 -51.11
C MET A 1 -14.99 -33.29 -49.86
N LYS A 2 -13.95 -32.45 -49.97
CA LYS A 2 -13.11 -32.00 -48.84
C LYS A 2 -13.83 -30.83 -48.15
N LYS A 3 -14.23 -30.99 -46.89
CA LYS A 3 -14.75 -29.90 -46.05
C LYS A 3 -13.55 -29.22 -45.38
N ILE A 4 -13.28 -27.97 -45.76
CA ILE A 4 -12.29 -27.11 -45.13
C ILE A 4 -12.98 -26.48 -43.91
N PHE A 5 -12.52 -26.83 -42.71
CA PHE A 5 -12.88 -26.12 -41.48
C PHE A 5 -11.97 -24.89 -41.35
N ILE A 6 -12.55 -23.71 -41.52
CA ILE A 6 -11.91 -22.44 -41.20
C ILE A 6 -12.25 -22.13 -39.74
N THR A 7 -11.30 -22.34 -38.85
CA THR A 7 -11.42 -21.93 -37.44
C THR A 7 -11.15 -20.43 -37.38
N LEU A 8 -12.20 -19.64 -37.20
CA LEU A 8 -12.11 -18.20 -36.99
C LEU A 8 -11.73 -17.94 -35.52
N THR A 9 -10.46 -17.72 -35.24
CA THR A 9 -9.99 -17.31 -33.92
C THR A 9 -10.37 -15.85 -33.69
N LEU A 10 -11.43 -15.62 -32.91
CA LEU A 10 -11.84 -14.31 -32.46
C LEU A 10 -10.79 -13.81 -31.45
N LEU A 11 -9.83 -12.98 -31.90
CA LEU A 11 -8.97 -12.21 -31.02
C LEU A 11 -9.87 -11.16 -30.33
N ALA A 12 -10.36 -11.49 -29.14
CA ALA A 12 -10.93 -10.49 -28.24
C ALA A 12 -9.77 -9.65 -27.73
N SER A 13 -9.45 -8.58 -28.45
CA SER A 13 -8.61 -7.49 -27.93
C SER A 13 -9.37 -6.85 -26.78
N ILE A 14 -9.18 -7.36 -25.56
CA ILE A 14 -9.59 -6.67 -24.35
C ILE A 14 -8.73 -5.41 -24.32
N ILE A 15 -9.31 -4.30 -24.77
CA ILE A 15 -8.75 -2.98 -24.51
C ILE A 15 -8.92 -2.80 -23.01
N THR A 16 -7.95 -3.27 -22.22
CA THR A 16 -7.80 -2.82 -20.84
C THR A 16 -7.41 -1.36 -20.92
N THR A 17 -8.39 -0.48 -21.01
CA THR A 17 -8.19 0.93 -20.67
C THR A 17 -7.53 0.93 -19.31
N ALA A 18 -6.36 1.57 -19.18
CA ALA A 18 -5.65 1.63 -17.92
C ALA A 18 -6.61 2.12 -16.84
N GLN A 19 -6.98 1.22 -15.93
CA GLN A 19 -7.82 1.57 -14.79
C GLN A 19 -7.01 2.55 -13.94
N ASP A 20 -7.58 3.73 -13.72
CA ASP A 20 -7.07 4.68 -12.76
C ASP A 20 -7.89 4.61 -11.48
N GLY A 21 -7.40 5.21 -10.40
CA GLY A 21 -8.00 5.04 -9.08
C GLY A 21 -9.37 5.73 -8.89
N TYR A 22 -9.94 6.33 -9.93
CA TYR A 22 -11.32 6.84 -9.93
C TYR A 22 -12.29 5.93 -10.69
N ASN A 23 -11.79 4.94 -11.44
CA ASN A 23 -12.59 4.11 -12.35
C ASN A 23 -12.39 2.60 -12.10
N LEU A 24 -12.17 2.21 -10.84
CA LEU A 24 -12.20 0.79 -10.44
C LEU A 24 -13.64 0.26 -10.34
N PRO A 25 -13.84 -1.06 -10.47
CA PRO A 25 -15.11 -1.68 -10.10
C PRO A 25 -15.47 -1.44 -8.62
N ASP A 26 -16.76 -1.31 -8.29
CA ASP A 26 -17.21 -1.05 -6.91
C ASP A 26 -16.70 -2.07 -5.89
N SER A 27 -16.65 -3.35 -6.27
CA SER A 27 -16.11 -4.43 -5.43
C SER A 27 -14.63 -4.23 -5.06
N ASN A 28 -13.83 -3.59 -5.92
CA ASN A 28 -12.45 -3.25 -5.61
C ASN A 28 -12.40 -2.18 -4.51
N TYR A 29 -13.23 -1.14 -4.60
CA TYR A 29 -13.29 -0.11 -3.55
C TYR A 29 -13.77 -0.69 -2.22
N GLU A 30 -14.80 -1.53 -2.20
CA GLU A 30 -15.26 -2.19 -0.97
C GLU A 30 -14.16 -3.06 -0.32
N SER A 31 -13.42 -3.81 -1.14
CA SER A 31 -12.28 -4.61 -0.69
C SER A 31 -11.18 -3.73 -0.09
N ILE A 32 -10.82 -2.63 -0.76
CA ILE A 32 -9.85 -1.65 -0.27
C ILE A 32 -10.32 -1.08 1.07
N PHE A 33 -11.56 -0.59 1.16
CA PHE A 33 -12.12 0.00 2.38
C PHE A 33 -12.00 -0.94 3.57
N LYS A 34 -12.38 -2.21 3.39
CA LYS A 34 -12.25 -3.25 4.43
C LYS A 34 -10.80 -3.45 4.84
N ASN A 35 -9.90 -3.58 3.88
CA ASN A 35 -8.48 -3.85 4.11
C ASN A 35 -7.73 -2.69 4.78
N VAL A 36 -8.26 -1.46 4.76
CA VAL A 36 -7.61 -0.31 5.42
C VAL A 36 -8.37 0.27 6.61
N THR A 37 -9.66 -0.05 6.81
CA THR A 37 -10.47 0.55 7.90
C THR A 37 -11.09 -0.44 8.89
N GLN A 38 -11.09 -1.74 8.56
CA GLN A 38 -11.76 -2.79 9.35
C GLN A 38 -10.78 -3.85 9.83
N LEU A 39 -9.60 -3.42 10.31
CA LEU A 39 -8.58 -4.32 10.82
C LEU A 39 -8.75 -4.53 12.33
N ASP A 40 -8.37 -5.69 12.81
CA ASP A 40 -8.06 -5.97 14.21
C ASP A 40 -6.53 -5.89 14.44
N SER A 41 -6.08 -6.10 15.68
CA SER A 41 -4.65 -6.00 16.01
C SER A 41 -3.78 -7.00 15.22
N LEU A 42 -4.29 -8.22 14.96
CA LEU A 42 -3.54 -9.24 14.25
C LEU A 42 -3.43 -8.91 12.77
N THR A 43 -4.55 -8.56 12.14
CA THR A 43 -4.64 -8.20 10.72
C THR A 43 -3.93 -6.89 10.44
N ALA A 44 -3.92 -5.92 11.36
CA ALA A 44 -3.10 -4.71 11.25
C ALA A 44 -1.60 -5.03 11.23
N ARG A 45 -1.14 -5.92 12.12
CA ARG A 45 0.25 -6.39 12.10
C ARG A 45 0.58 -7.15 10.82
N GLN A 46 -0.31 -8.01 10.35
CA GLN A 46 -0.14 -8.75 9.10
C GLN A 46 -0.09 -7.79 7.90
N PHE A 47 -0.94 -6.76 7.89
CA PHE A 47 -0.93 -5.72 6.87
C PHE A 47 0.41 -4.97 6.87
N ALA A 48 0.89 -4.52 8.03
CA ALA A 48 2.20 -3.88 8.16
C ALA A 48 3.36 -4.78 7.67
N ASN A 49 3.36 -6.05 8.08
CA ASN A 49 4.33 -7.03 7.61
C ASN A 49 4.24 -7.28 6.09
N SER A 50 3.03 -7.25 5.52
CA SER A 50 2.82 -7.46 4.09
C SER A 50 3.30 -6.27 3.26
N ILE A 51 3.18 -5.05 3.77
CA ILE A 51 3.76 -3.84 3.15
C ILE A 51 5.28 -4.01 3.04
N VAL A 52 5.91 -4.34 4.17
CA VAL A 52 7.36 -4.48 4.28
C VAL A 52 7.90 -5.70 3.55
N GLY A 53 7.18 -6.83 3.58
CA GLY A 53 7.60 -8.04 2.88
C GLY A 53 7.62 -7.90 1.35
N ASN A 54 7.05 -6.82 0.81
CA ASN A 54 6.99 -6.55 -0.62
C ASN A 54 7.85 -5.35 -1.04
N SER A 55 8.48 -4.65 -0.09
CA SER A 55 9.43 -3.60 -0.42
C SER A 55 10.67 -4.15 -1.11
N LYS A 56 11.41 -3.30 -1.82
CA LYS A 56 12.65 -3.70 -2.48
C LYS A 56 13.81 -3.72 -1.50
N THR A 57 13.81 -2.79 -0.56
CA THR A 57 14.67 -2.84 0.61
C THR A 57 14.20 -3.97 1.51
N ASN A 58 15.13 -4.80 1.97
CA ASN A 58 14.83 -5.83 2.96
C ASN A 58 14.79 -5.16 4.34
N TYR A 59 13.60 -5.04 4.93
CA TYR A 59 13.49 -4.56 6.31
C TYR A 59 13.16 -5.71 7.27
N THR A 60 13.52 -5.50 8.53
CA THR A 60 13.17 -6.35 9.67
C THR A 60 12.39 -5.55 10.69
N PHE A 61 11.52 -6.25 11.41
CA PHE A 61 10.76 -5.65 12.50
C PHE A 61 11.70 -5.22 13.63
N LEU A 62 11.60 -3.95 14.04
CA LEU A 62 12.36 -3.43 15.18
C LEU A 62 11.53 -3.44 16.46
N SER A 63 10.37 -2.78 16.42
CA SER A 63 9.52 -2.57 17.58
C SER A 63 8.11 -2.14 17.17
N ALA A 64 7.18 -2.21 18.12
CA ALA A 64 5.86 -1.62 17.97
C ALA A 64 5.62 -0.66 19.15
N LYS A 65 5.03 0.50 18.88
CA LYS A 65 4.55 1.43 19.90
C LYS A 65 3.04 1.51 19.81
N ASN A 66 2.36 1.10 20.87
CA ASN A 66 0.91 1.14 20.97
C ASN A 66 0.50 2.18 22.02
N ARG A 67 -0.50 2.98 21.70
CA ARG A 67 -1.20 3.93 22.56
C ARG A 67 -2.69 3.67 22.46
N ASP A 68 -3.48 4.36 23.27
CA ASP A 68 -4.94 4.17 23.31
C ASP A 68 -5.61 4.48 21.96
N ASP A 69 -5.05 5.41 21.19
CA ASP A 69 -5.60 5.95 19.94
C ASP A 69 -4.75 5.60 18.70
N SER A 70 -3.61 4.93 18.87
CA SER A 70 -2.64 4.76 17.79
C SER A 70 -1.76 3.53 17.96
N ALA A 71 -1.36 2.95 16.85
CA ALA A 71 -0.36 1.88 16.81
C ALA A 71 0.61 2.13 15.66
N THR A 72 1.91 2.08 15.97
CA THR A 72 2.99 2.25 15.00
C THR A 72 3.91 1.03 15.03
N TYR A 73 4.13 0.45 13.85
CA TYR A 73 5.12 -0.61 13.64
C TYR A 73 6.35 -0.02 12.96
N TYR A 74 7.52 -0.27 13.56
CA TYR A 74 8.80 0.24 13.09
C TYR A 74 9.61 -0.87 12.44
N PHE A 75 10.15 -0.59 11.26
CA PHE A 75 10.97 -1.51 10.49
C PHE A 75 12.28 -0.84 10.08
N ILE A 76 13.39 -1.56 10.24
CA ILE A 76 14.74 -1.10 9.90
C ILE A 76 15.34 -1.96 8.80
N GLN A 77 16.28 -1.41 8.04
CA GLN A 77 16.99 -2.19 7.04
C GLN A 77 17.69 -3.40 7.68
N SER A 78 17.61 -4.54 7.01
CA SER A 78 18.28 -5.77 7.42
C SER A 78 19.79 -5.67 7.21
N GLY A 79 20.56 -6.34 8.07
CA GLY A 79 22.03 -6.41 7.96
C GLY A 79 22.79 -5.28 8.67
N LEU A 80 22.09 -4.45 9.46
CA LEU A 80 22.72 -3.51 10.39
C LEU A 80 23.41 -4.27 11.53
N SER A 81 24.51 -3.72 12.04
CA SER A 81 25.19 -4.18 13.24
C SER A 81 24.35 -3.96 14.51
N ASP A 82 24.65 -4.71 15.57
CA ASP A 82 23.95 -4.55 16.86
C ASP A 82 24.04 -3.11 17.40
N SER A 83 25.18 -2.44 17.19
CA SER A 83 25.36 -1.03 17.56
C SER A 83 24.44 -0.09 16.77
N GLU A 84 24.30 -0.30 15.46
CA GLU A 84 23.41 0.51 14.62
C GLU A 84 21.94 0.26 15.01
N ILE A 85 21.57 -1.01 15.28
CA ILE A 85 20.22 -1.34 15.75
C ILE A 85 19.93 -0.66 17.08
N GLN A 86 20.90 -0.66 18.01
CA GLN A 86 20.74 -0.01 19.31
C GLN A 86 20.62 1.51 19.17
N GLU A 87 21.44 2.14 18.32
CA GLU A 87 21.35 3.56 18.00
C GLU A 87 19.96 3.93 17.46
N GLN A 88 19.40 3.14 16.53
CA GLN A 88 18.05 3.39 16.01
C GLN A 88 16.98 3.31 17.12
N LYS A 89 17.13 2.40 18.10
CA LYS A 89 16.18 2.31 19.23
C LYS A 89 16.28 3.54 20.14
N GLU A 90 17.49 3.99 20.44
CA GLU A 90 17.74 5.12 21.35
C GLU A 90 17.33 6.46 20.72
N MET A 91 17.59 6.66 19.43
CA MET A 91 17.27 7.89 18.70
C MET A 91 15.81 7.96 18.21
N GLY A 92 15.02 6.91 18.42
CA GLY A 92 13.61 6.90 18.02
C GLY A 92 13.36 6.58 16.54
N CYS A 93 14.30 5.89 15.88
CA CYS A 93 14.12 5.26 14.56
C CYS A 93 14.04 6.26 13.39
N VAL A 94 15.06 7.09 13.23
CA VAL A 94 15.07 8.20 12.25
C VAL A 94 15.00 7.72 10.79
N GLN A 95 15.54 6.53 10.49
CA GLN A 95 15.60 5.98 9.13
C GLN A 95 14.66 4.79 8.91
N CYS A 96 13.59 4.71 9.69
CA CYS A 96 12.73 3.54 9.70
C CYS A 96 11.55 3.69 8.75
N MET A 97 11.17 2.59 8.11
CA MET A 97 9.84 2.48 7.54
C MET A 97 8.86 2.36 8.71
N THR A 98 7.89 3.27 8.78
CA THR A 98 6.86 3.27 9.83
C THR A 98 5.51 2.99 9.20
N VAL A 99 4.77 2.03 9.77
CA VAL A 99 3.39 1.76 9.39
C VAL A 99 2.50 2.16 10.56
N ASN A 100 1.68 3.18 10.33
CA ASN A 100 0.87 3.84 11.35
C ASN A 100 -0.60 3.46 11.19
N PHE A 101 -1.26 3.27 12.33
CA PHE A 101 -2.69 3.00 12.44
C PHE A 101 -3.32 3.91 13.49
N THR A 102 -4.55 4.35 13.23
CA THR A 102 -5.46 4.90 14.24
C THR A 102 -6.22 3.76 14.89
N VAL A 103 -6.39 3.81 16.20
CA VAL A 103 -7.07 2.76 16.99
C VAL A 103 -8.39 3.30 17.55
N TYR A 104 -9.47 2.57 17.28
CA TYR A 104 -10.82 2.81 17.79
C TYR A 104 -11.28 1.57 18.56
N GLY A 105 -10.95 1.51 19.85
CA GLY A 105 -11.21 0.31 20.67
C GLY A 105 -10.39 -0.89 20.16
N ASN A 106 -11.05 -1.91 19.60
CA ASN A 106 -10.38 -3.07 19.00
C ASN A 106 -10.18 -2.95 17.48
N ARG A 107 -10.64 -1.85 16.86
CA ARG A 107 -10.56 -1.61 15.42
C ARG A 107 -9.36 -0.74 15.08
N TYR A 108 -8.58 -1.19 14.12
CA TYR A 108 -7.41 -0.52 13.57
C TYR A 108 -7.75 0.01 12.19
N VAL A 109 -7.43 1.28 11.95
CA VAL A 109 -7.55 1.94 10.66
C VAL A 109 -6.14 2.28 10.21
N PHE A 110 -5.69 1.71 9.10
CA PHE A 110 -4.42 2.08 8.49
C PHE A 110 -4.43 3.59 8.23
N LEU A 111 -3.40 4.29 8.70
CA LEU A 111 -3.26 5.73 8.58
C LEU A 111 -2.27 6.07 7.46
N ASN A 112 -1.03 5.60 7.60
CA ASN A 112 -0.03 5.79 6.57
C ASN A 112 1.17 4.83 6.67
N VAL A 113 1.94 4.77 5.59
CA VAL A 113 3.32 4.27 5.59
C VAL A 113 4.21 5.23 4.82
N THR A 114 5.41 5.49 5.33
CA THR A 114 6.44 6.32 4.68
C THR A 114 7.59 5.46 4.13
N GLY A 115 8.22 5.90 3.05
CA GLY A 115 9.37 5.22 2.46
C GLY A 115 9.80 5.81 1.12
N SER A 116 10.66 5.07 0.41
CA SER A 116 10.98 5.39 -0.98
C SER A 116 9.84 4.96 -1.91
N LEU A 117 9.62 5.65 -3.04
CA LEU A 117 8.65 5.19 -4.04
C LEU A 117 8.91 3.74 -4.47
N LYS A 118 10.19 3.37 -4.59
CA LYS A 118 10.63 2.02 -4.96
C LYS A 118 10.12 0.96 -3.97
N ASP A 119 10.08 1.29 -2.67
CA ASP A 119 9.62 0.39 -1.62
C ASP A 119 8.09 0.39 -1.46
N LEU A 120 7.44 1.52 -1.71
CA LEU A 120 5.98 1.65 -1.57
C LEU A 120 5.21 1.15 -2.80
N LEU A 121 5.79 1.24 -4.00
CA LEU A 121 5.12 0.89 -5.25
C LEU A 121 4.59 -0.55 -5.29
N PRO A 122 5.31 -1.58 -4.82
CA PRO A 122 4.77 -2.95 -4.78
C PRO A 122 3.49 -3.06 -3.96
N THR A 123 3.45 -2.39 -2.80
CA THR A 123 2.24 -2.31 -1.97
C THR A 123 1.15 -1.52 -2.67
N TRP A 124 1.49 -0.37 -3.27
CA TRP A 124 0.53 0.44 -4.02
C TRP A 124 -0.17 -0.36 -5.11
N ASN A 125 0.60 -1.10 -5.89
CA ASN A 125 0.08 -1.91 -6.99
C ASN A 125 -0.74 -3.11 -6.50
N ARG A 126 -0.32 -3.75 -5.41
CA ARG A 126 -1.03 -4.93 -4.89
C ARG A 126 -2.36 -4.56 -4.23
N GLU A 127 -2.35 -3.52 -3.40
CA GLU A 127 -3.48 -3.19 -2.52
C GLU A 127 -4.45 -2.20 -3.15
N PHE A 128 -3.98 -1.27 -3.98
CA PHE A 128 -4.77 -0.11 -4.38
C PHE A 128 -4.96 -0.01 -5.90
N LEU A 129 -3.87 -0.04 -6.67
CA LEU A 129 -3.94 0.24 -8.10
C LEU A 129 -2.91 -0.56 -8.93
N PRO A 130 -3.24 -1.79 -9.37
CA PRO A 130 -2.31 -2.68 -10.07
C PRO A 130 -1.70 -2.12 -11.35
N ALA A 131 -2.41 -1.23 -12.04
CA ALA A 131 -1.98 -0.62 -13.29
C ALA A 131 -0.96 0.52 -13.10
N ALA A 132 -0.69 0.97 -11.87
CA ALA A 132 0.22 2.08 -11.63
C ALA A 132 1.68 1.67 -11.90
N THR A 133 2.40 2.53 -12.64
CA THR A 133 3.85 2.43 -12.86
C THR A 133 4.54 3.69 -12.33
N PRO A 134 5.87 3.69 -12.12
CA PRO A 134 6.58 4.90 -11.72
C PRO A 134 6.36 6.08 -12.67
N GLU A 135 6.26 5.80 -13.98
CA GLU A 135 6.03 6.80 -15.03
C GLU A 135 4.63 7.40 -14.90
N LEU A 136 3.61 6.55 -14.83
CA LEU A 136 2.21 6.96 -14.68
C LEU A 136 1.98 7.74 -13.38
N ILE A 137 2.58 7.30 -12.28
CA ILE A 137 2.57 8.01 -10.99
C ILE A 137 3.18 9.40 -11.19
N LYS A 138 4.35 9.54 -11.82
CA LYS A 138 4.98 10.84 -12.04
C LYS A 138 4.13 11.77 -12.92
N GLU A 139 3.50 11.21 -13.94
CA GLU A 139 2.73 11.96 -14.94
C GLU A 139 1.36 12.44 -14.45
N SER A 140 0.66 11.66 -13.61
CA SER A 140 -0.72 12.00 -13.26
C SER A 140 -1.13 11.59 -11.85
N PHE A 141 -1.88 12.49 -11.21
CA PHE A 141 -2.46 12.28 -9.89
C PHE A 141 -3.47 11.11 -9.85
N LYS A 142 -4.08 10.75 -10.99
CA LYS A 142 -5.04 9.65 -11.06
C LYS A 142 -4.44 8.26 -10.80
N TYR A 143 -3.12 8.13 -10.89
CA TYR A 143 -2.39 6.92 -10.52
C TYR A 143 -1.79 7.00 -9.11
N ARG A 144 -2.02 8.12 -8.42
CA ARG A 144 -1.62 8.39 -7.03
C ARG A 144 -2.80 8.43 -6.07
N GLU A 145 -4.03 8.40 -6.55
CA GLU A 145 -5.21 8.47 -5.68
C GLU A 145 -6.17 7.36 -6.08
N VAL A 146 -6.64 6.59 -5.10
CA VAL A 146 -7.79 5.71 -5.22
C VAL A 146 -8.91 6.30 -4.39
N LYS A 147 -9.98 6.75 -5.04
CA LYS A 147 -11.06 7.51 -4.38
C LYS A 147 -12.42 7.19 -4.93
N ASN A 148 -13.34 6.85 -4.02
CA ASN A 148 -14.75 6.65 -4.32
C ASN A 148 -15.60 7.10 -3.13
N ARG A 149 -16.53 8.04 -3.39
CA ARG A 149 -17.37 8.63 -2.33
C ARG A 149 -18.48 7.70 -1.83
N SER A 150 -18.99 6.78 -2.66
CA SER A 150 -20.08 5.89 -2.24
C SER A 150 -19.59 4.81 -1.28
N THR A 151 -18.36 4.35 -1.45
CA THR A 151 -17.72 3.36 -0.58
C THR A 151 -16.90 3.98 0.55
N GLY A 152 -16.62 5.29 0.49
CA GLY A 152 -15.85 6.02 1.50
C GLY A 152 -14.33 5.86 1.37
N VAL A 153 -13.83 5.26 0.27
CA VAL A 153 -12.40 5.12 0.02
C VAL A 153 -11.79 6.45 -0.42
N ASP A 154 -10.70 6.85 0.23
CA ASP A 154 -9.77 7.91 -0.19
C ASP A 154 -8.36 7.52 0.28
N VAL A 155 -7.55 6.93 -0.60
CA VAL A 155 -6.16 6.55 -0.29
C VAL A 155 -5.25 7.19 -1.32
N ARG A 156 -4.13 7.75 -0.88
CA ARG A 156 -3.21 8.55 -1.72
C ARG A 156 -1.77 8.13 -1.55
N LEU A 157 -1.04 8.09 -2.65
CA LEU A 157 0.41 8.01 -2.74
C LEU A 157 0.98 9.41 -3.01
N THR A 158 1.54 10.06 -2.00
CA THR A 158 2.07 11.44 -2.09
C THR A 158 3.59 11.48 -1.93
N ASP A 159 4.20 12.53 -2.47
CA ASP A 159 5.63 12.84 -2.33
C ASP A 159 5.75 14.15 -1.54
N GLU A 160 6.40 14.07 -0.37
CA GLU A 160 6.66 15.21 0.51
C GLU A 160 8.18 15.42 0.62
N GLY A 161 8.73 16.21 -0.29
CA GLY A 161 10.15 16.57 -0.25
C GLY A 161 11.11 15.40 -0.48
N GLY A 162 10.72 14.40 -1.28
CA GLY A 162 11.52 13.22 -1.57
C GLY A 162 11.21 12.01 -0.67
N VAL A 163 10.35 12.18 0.34
CA VAL A 163 9.78 11.09 1.12
C VAL A 163 8.41 10.77 0.56
N TRP A 164 8.23 9.53 0.09
CA TRP A 164 6.92 9.08 -0.37
C TRP A 164 6.12 8.51 0.78
N GLN A 165 4.81 8.64 0.69
CA GLN A 165 3.89 8.01 1.64
C GLN A 165 2.65 7.47 0.95
N ILE A 166 2.13 6.35 1.44
CA ILE A 166 0.75 5.94 1.21
C ILE A 166 -0.04 6.41 2.42
N TYR A 167 -1.05 7.26 2.23
CA TYR A 167 -1.89 7.83 3.28
C TYR A 167 -3.36 7.49 3.04
N ASN A 168 -4.05 7.07 4.08
CA ASN A 168 -5.47 6.77 4.06
C ASN A 168 -6.29 7.92 4.68
N TRP A 169 -7.08 8.59 3.85
CA TRP A 169 -8.05 9.61 4.21
C TRP A 169 -9.48 9.05 4.38
N SER A 170 -9.64 7.73 4.29
CA SER A 170 -10.90 7.03 4.59
C SER A 170 -11.08 6.97 6.11
N ILE A 171 -11.66 8.02 6.71
CA ILE A 171 -11.94 8.11 8.15
C ILE A 171 -13.45 8.23 8.37
#